data_AF-A0A3M6UBQ7-F1
#
_entry.id   AF-A0A3M6UBQ7-F1
#
_cell.length_a   1.000
_cell.length_b   1.000
_cell.length_c   1.000
_cell.angle_alpha   90.00
_cell.angle_beta   90.00
_cell.angle_gamma   90.00
#
_symmetry.space_group_name_H-M   'P 1'
#
loop_
_entity.id
_entity.type
_entity.pdbx_description
1 polymer ?
#
loop_
_entity_poly.entity_id
_entity_poly.type
_entity_poly.pdbx_seq_one_letter_code
_entity_poly.pdbx_strand_id
1 'polypeptide(L)'
;MTRFSKQNKQVAQADYINSSSPFQPAMRQFFRLTNCVNHLLGQMPSFLFLCNRFLNMIIILTLLTPAAVNYYRATWYMLDLFVFPDDKLLRASFTFTVSFGTLFLIMLVGDYIKESLNARKAKEVWYHVLFFPLAFLTVAAWKGPWMLLDQITTPSLPSACVSHVMGFLVLVCTRTTSSIVAMPGYCSNERHINLSESILQGKHCVKNTSNTICGEIAARIFNSFVTVFIIGVAVVNYWRGTWLIILTTLQYLDNDLILSSVVLIIVGYSIWIVCYVFTEFLSTIPMNPPHSILNRALEQVFVYILAFGVVCSWAGIWLLMDACLPSDLPVTCALIGHFVSIAVLYVLQACINLIGSPTGCTVHNSEKLDGFDMGSYFEKPHRIEPEKQIENGAIKQQLIRNYESTQLN
;
A
#
# COMPACT_ATOMS: atom_id res chain seq x y z
N MET A 1 -25.00 67.87 39.23
CA MET A 1 -26.38 68.24 38.89
C MET A 1 -27.03 67.06 38.17
N THR A 2 -28.16 66.58 38.72
CA THR A 2 -29.23 65.72 38.12
C THR A 2 -28.81 64.45 37.37
N ARG A 3 -28.80 63.24 37.98
CA ARG A 3 -29.96 62.32 38.25
C ARG A 3 -30.94 62.17 37.07
N PHE A 4 -31.04 60.97 36.48
CA PHE A 4 -32.25 60.13 36.57
C PHE A 4 -32.00 58.69 36.09
N SER A 5 -32.44 57.77 36.95
CA SER A 5 -32.55 56.32 36.80
C SER A 5 -33.70 55.90 35.88
N LYS A 6 -33.61 54.73 35.25
CA LYS A 6 -34.71 53.74 35.37
C LYS A 6 -34.26 52.31 35.02
N GLN A 7 -34.54 51.46 35.99
CA GLN A 7 -34.34 50.02 36.10
C GLN A 7 -35.56 49.29 35.52
N ASN A 8 -35.37 48.01 35.18
CA ASN A 8 -36.38 46.94 35.06
C ASN A 8 -37.29 46.89 33.82
N LYS A 9 -37.07 45.87 32.99
CA LYS A 9 -38.12 44.92 32.53
C LYS A 9 -37.46 43.63 32.01
N GLN A 10 -37.17 42.71 32.93
CA GLN A 10 -37.18 41.27 32.67
C GLN A 10 -38.50 40.70 33.21
N VAL A 11 -38.92 39.57 32.65
CA VAL A 11 -40.07 38.72 33.04
C VAL A 11 -41.41 39.13 32.44
N ALA A 12 -41.77 38.50 31.30
CA ALA A 12 -43.12 38.00 30.99
C ALA A 12 -43.15 37.45 29.54
N GLN A 13 -42.70 36.22 29.33
CA GLN A 13 -43.13 35.42 28.17
C GLN A 13 -42.93 33.92 28.44
N ALA A 14 -43.53 33.47 29.53
CA ALA A 14 -43.98 32.09 29.69
C ALA A 14 -45.51 32.16 29.80
N ASP A 15 -46.19 31.14 29.31
CA ASP A 15 -47.64 30.95 29.31
C ASP A 15 -48.41 31.64 28.18
N TYR A 16 -48.30 31.10 26.98
CA TYR A 16 -49.46 30.87 26.11
C TYR A 16 -49.06 29.84 25.04
N ILE A 17 -49.60 28.63 25.16
CA ILE A 17 -50.06 27.70 24.10
C ILE A 17 -50.37 26.39 24.82
N ASN A 18 -51.60 26.31 25.33
CA ASN A 18 -52.26 25.06 25.64
C ASN A 18 -53.58 25.09 24.86
N SER A 19 -53.51 24.72 23.58
CA SER A 19 -54.69 24.41 22.79
C SER A 19 -54.44 23.11 22.02
N SER A 20 -55.21 22.11 22.43
CA SER A 20 -55.36 20.80 21.82
C SER A 20 -55.75 20.93 20.34
N SER A 21 -54.85 20.53 19.44
CA SER A 21 -55.19 20.24 18.04
C SER A 21 -55.26 18.73 17.81
N PRO A 22 -56.21 18.21 17.00
CA PRO A 22 -56.38 16.77 16.78
C PRO A 22 -55.34 16.16 15.82
N PHE A 23 -54.32 16.91 15.40
CA PHE A 23 -53.37 16.50 14.35
C PHE A 23 -52.08 15.84 14.85
N GLN A 24 -51.95 15.57 16.14
CA GLN A 24 -50.76 14.94 16.72
C GLN A 24 -50.62 13.40 16.60
N PRO A 25 -51.67 12.57 16.42
CA PRO A 25 -51.48 11.12 16.34
C PRO A 25 -50.81 10.68 15.02
N ALA A 26 -51.18 11.31 13.91
CA ALA A 26 -50.68 10.98 12.58
C ALA A 26 -49.20 11.37 12.39
N MET A 27 -48.77 12.49 12.98
CA MET A 27 -47.37 12.94 12.89
C MET A 27 -46.43 12.09 13.76
N ARG A 28 -46.90 11.58 14.91
CA ARG A 28 -46.15 10.59 15.72
C ARG A 28 -46.07 9.24 15.05
N GLN A 29 -47.10 8.81 14.31
CA GLN A 29 -47.04 7.60 13.48
C GLN A 29 -46.11 7.77 12.28
N PHE A 30 -46.07 8.95 11.65
CA PHE A 30 -45.14 9.26 10.56
C PHE A 30 -43.68 9.25 11.05
N PHE A 31 -43.38 9.84 12.22
CA PHE A 31 -42.05 9.79 12.85
C PHE A 31 -41.66 8.38 13.33
N ARG A 32 -42.62 7.56 13.79
CA ARG A 32 -42.36 6.14 14.11
C ARG A 32 -42.15 5.31 12.86
N LEU A 33 -42.81 5.60 11.74
CA LEU A 33 -42.57 4.97 10.44
C LEU A 33 -41.25 5.43 9.83
N THR A 34 -40.84 6.69 9.94
CA THR A 34 -39.50 7.13 9.49
C THR A 34 -38.40 6.56 10.38
N ASN A 35 -38.61 6.44 11.68
CA ASN A 35 -37.64 5.76 12.55
C ASN A 35 -37.62 4.23 12.37
N CYS A 36 -38.75 3.60 12.03
CA CYS A 36 -38.79 2.18 11.69
C CYS A 36 -38.19 1.92 10.30
N VAL A 37 -38.40 2.82 9.33
CA VAL A 37 -37.75 2.80 8.01
C VAL A 37 -36.26 3.13 8.14
N ASN A 38 -35.83 4.02 9.02
CA ASN A 38 -34.42 4.26 9.32
C ASN A 38 -33.76 3.10 10.09
N HIS A 39 -34.53 2.37 10.91
CA HIS A 39 -34.07 1.17 11.60
C HIS A 39 -34.05 -0.08 10.68
N LEU A 40 -34.94 -0.15 9.68
CA LEU A 40 -34.95 -1.17 8.62
C LEU A 40 -33.89 -0.87 7.54
N LEU A 41 -33.67 0.40 7.19
CA LEU A 41 -32.56 0.85 6.34
C LEU A 41 -31.21 0.74 7.07
N GLY A 42 -31.20 0.79 8.41
CA GLY A 42 -30.04 0.48 9.24
C GLY A 42 -29.67 -1.01 9.29
N GLN A 43 -30.48 -1.90 8.71
CA GLN A 43 -30.18 -3.34 8.56
C GLN A 43 -29.83 -3.76 7.12
N MET A 44 -29.88 -2.83 6.15
CA MET A 44 -29.26 -3.00 4.82
C MET A 44 -27.72 -2.79 4.70
N PRO A 45 -26.92 -2.39 5.73
CA PRO A 45 -25.48 -2.20 5.57
C PRO A 45 -24.73 -3.48 5.20
N SER A 46 -25.10 -4.64 5.75
CA SER A 46 -24.26 -5.84 5.71
C SER A 46 -24.17 -6.48 4.31
N PHE A 47 -25.28 -6.54 3.57
CA PHE A 47 -25.29 -7.15 2.23
C PHE A 47 -24.62 -6.26 1.19
N LEU A 48 -24.93 -4.96 1.16
CA LEU A 48 -24.31 -4.01 0.24
C LEU A 48 -22.80 -3.91 0.49
N PHE A 49 -22.38 -3.90 1.76
CA PHE A 49 -20.97 -3.92 2.15
C PHE A 49 -20.27 -5.20 1.70
N LEU A 50 -20.90 -6.37 1.88
CA LEU A 50 -20.36 -7.65 1.39
C LEU A 50 -20.25 -7.67 -0.15
N CYS A 51 -21.26 -7.17 -0.85
CA CYS A 51 -21.23 -7.02 -2.31
C CYS A 51 -20.09 -6.10 -2.77
N ASN A 52 -19.91 -4.94 -2.13
CA ASN A 52 -18.82 -4.02 -2.46
C ASN A 52 -17.44 -4.67 -2.23
N ARG A 53 -17.27 -5.42 -1.14
CA ARG A 53 -16.03 -6.18 -0.87
C ARG A 53 -15.77 -7.26 -1.91
N PHE A 54 -16.80 -8.01 -2.30
CA PHE A 54 -16.68 -9.03 -3.35
C PHE A 54 -16.35 -8.40 -4.71
N LEU A 55 -16.95 -7.26 -5.05
CA LEU A 55 -16.64 -6.53 -6.28
C LEU A 55 -15.22 -5.95 -6.24
N ASN A 56 -14.77 -5.40 -5.11
CA ASN A 56 -13.37 -4.97 -4.92
C ASN A 56 -12.42 -6.14 -5.17
N MET A 57 -12.70 -7.31 -4.59
CA MET A 57 -11.91 -8.52 -4.80
C MET A 57 -11.84 -8.89 -6.28
N ILE A 58 -12.98 -8.90 -6.99
CA ILE A 58 -13.01 -9.19 -8.43
C ILE A 58 -12.14 -8.19 -9.19
N ILE A 59 -12.28 -6.89 -8.96
CA ILE A 59 -11.48 -5.86 -9.65
C ILE A 59 -9.99 -6.04 -9.37
N ILE A 60 -9.63 -6.29 -8.10
CA ILE A 60 -8.23 -6.48 -7.70
C ILE A 60 -7.63 -7.69 -8.42
N LEU A 61 -8.33 -8.84 -8.39
CA LEU A 61 -7.81 -10.09 -8.95
C LEU A 61 -7.89 -10.15 -10.48
N THR A 62 -8.90 -9.54 -11.12
CA THR A 62 -9.10 -9.70 -12.57
C THR A 62 -8.56 -8.54 -13.40
N LEU A 63 -8.39 -7.36 -12.81
CA LEU A 63 -8.02 -6.16 -13.54
C LEU A 63 -6.74 -5.51 -13.00
N LEU A 64 -6.69 -5.19 -11.71
CA LEU A 64 -5.54 -4.46 -11.14
C LEU A 64 -4.29 -5.35 -11.08
N THR A 65 -4.40 -6.56 -10.55
CA THR A 65 -3.27 -7.49 -10.44
C THR A 65 -2.70 -7.85 -11.81
N PRO A 66 -3.51 -8.26 -12.82
CA PRO A 66 -2.98 -8.51 -14.15
C PRO A 66 -2.37 -7.27 -14.81
N ALA A 67 -2.97 -6.10 -14.64
CA ALA A 67 -2.39 -4.86 -15.16
C ALA A 67 -1.01 -4.57 -14.55
N ALA A 68 -0.85 -4.67 -13.23
CA ALA A 68 0.45 -4.44 -12.59
C ALA A 68 1.49 -5.49 -12.95
N VAL A 69 1.13 -6.78 -12.95
CA VAL A 69 2.07 -7.82 -13.36
C VAL A 69 2.49 -7.63 -14.82
N ASN A 70 1.57 -7.26 -15.71
CA ASN A 70 1.92 -6.95 -17.09
C ASN A 70 2.77 -5.68 -17.21
N TYR A 71 2.58 -4.66 -16.36
CA TYR A 71 3.48 -3.50 -16.27
C TYR A 71 4.89 -3.93 -15.85
N TYR A 72 5.01 -4.75 -14.80
CA TYR A 72 6.29 -5.26 -14.33
C TYR A 72 7.00 -6.05 -15.43
N ARG A 73 6.29 -7.02 -16.04
CA ARG A 73 6.76 -7.83 -17.17
C ARG A 73 7.25 -6.98 -18.34
N ALA A 74 6.41 -6.06 -18.80
CA ALA A 74 6.72 -5.19 -19.91
C ALA A 74 7.95 -4.32 -19.63
N THR A 75 8.02 -3.71 -18.45
CA THR A 75 9.18 -2.90 -18.03
C THR A 75 10.44 -3.76 -17.92
N TRP A 76 10.31 -4.99 -17.42
CA TRP A 76 11.40 -5.95 -17.33
C TRP A 76 11.99 -6.29 -18.71
N TYR A 77 11.13 -6.51 -19.71
CA TYR A 77 11.55 -6.73 -21.10
C TYR A 77 12.08 -5.47 -21.77
N MET A 78 11.51 -4.28 -21.51
CA MET A 78 12.08 -3.03 -22.01
C MET A 78 13.53 -2.85 -21.53
N LEU A 79 13.80 -3.14 -20.26
CA LEU A 79 15.16 -3.10 -19.74
C LEU A 79 16.07 -4.12 -20.44
N ASP A 80 15.57 -5.30 -20.81
CA ASP A 80 16.34 -6.28 -21.61
C ASP A 80 16.63 -5.85 -23.04
N LEU A 81 15.67 -5.17 -23.67
CA LEU A 81 15.75 -4.78 -25.08
C LEU A 81 16.57 -3.51 -25.29
N PHE A 82 16.53 -2.57 -24.33
CA PHE A 82 17.12 -1.23 -24.50
C PHE A 82 18.38 -0.98 -23.69
N VAL A 83 18.64 -1.71 -22.60
CA VAL A 83 19.80 -1.48 -21.73
C VAL A 83 20.86 -2.55 -21.99
N PHE A 84 21.92 -2.20 -22.72
CA PHE A 84 23.02 -3.12 -23.08
C PHE A 84 22.52 -4.50 -23.54
N PRO A 85 21.83 -4.58 -24.71
CA PRO A 85 21.16 -5.81 -25.18
C PRO A 85 22.12 -6.99 -25.39
N ASP A 86 23.39 -6.72 -25.65
CA ASP A 86 24.40 -7.76 -25.95
C ASP A 86 25.19 -8.25 -24.73
N ASP A 87 25.26 -7.45 -23.66
CA ASP A 87 26.04 -7.77 -22.45
C ASP A 87 25.15 -7.88 -21.21
N LYS A 88 24.87 -9.11 -20.80
CA LYS A 88 24.02 -9.42 -19.65
C LYS A 88 24.63 -8.96 -18.32
N LEU A 89 25.95 -9.03 -18.15
CA LEU A 89 26.60 -8.67 -16.90
C LEU A 89 26.66 -7.15 -16.75
N LEU A 90 27.01 -6.44 -17.84
CA LEU A 90 26.98 -4.99 -17.87
C LEU A 90 25.56 -4.46 -17.66
N ARG A 91 24.55 -5.05 -18.32
CA ARG A 91 23.14 -4.72 -18.07
C ARG A 91 22.75 -4.89 -16.62
N ALA A 92 23.07 -6.05 -16.03
CA ALA A 92 22.72 -6.35 -14.64
C ALA A 92 23.36 -5.35 -13.66
N SER A 93 24.65 -5.08 -13.85
CA SER A 93 25.45 -4.19 -13.01
C SER A 93 24.98 -2.74 -13.14
N PHE A 94 24.79 -2.26 -14.37
CA PHE A 94 24.30 -0.91 -14.64
C PHE A 94 22.88 -0.71 -14.08
N THR A 95 21.98 -1.65 -14.34
CA THR A 95 20.59 -1.58 -13.85
C THR A 95 20.57 -1.55 -12.32
N PHE A 96 21.38 -2.39 -11.65
CA PHE A 96 21.52 -2.38 -10.19
C PHE A 96 22.05 -1.06 -9.66
N THR A 97 23.22 -0.61 -10.14
CA THR A 97 23.89 0.59 -9.61
C THR A 97 23.05 1.85 -9.84
N VAL A 98 22.47 2.02 -11.03
CA VAL A 98 21.66 3.20 -11.35
C VAL A 98 20.36 3.19 -10.55
N SER A 99 19.67 2.05 -10.46
CA SER A 99 18.38 1.99 -9.76
C SER A 99 18.52 2.16 -8.25
N PHE A 100 19.40 1.40 -7.59
CA PHE A 100 19.63 1.52 -6.15
C PHE A 100 20.27 2.85 -5.78
N GLY A 101 21.23 3.34 -6.58
CA GLY A 101 21.85 4.64 -6.35
C GLY A 101 20.82 5.77 -6.41
N THR A 102 19.96 5.77 -7.43
CA THR A 102 18.90 6.78 -7.58
C THR A 102 17.86 6.68 -6.46
N LEU A 103 17.40 5.48 -6.11
CA LEU A 103 16.44 5.30 -5.02
C LEU A 103 17.01 5.70 -3.66
N PHE A 104 18.28 5.40 -3.40
CA PHE A 104 18.97 5.85 -2.20
C PHE A 104 19.01 7.38 -2.11
N LEU A 105 19.36 8.06 -3.20
CA LEU A 105 19.35 9.52 -3.25
C LEU A 105 17.94 10.10 -3.07
N ILE A 106 16.94 9.54 -3.75
CA ILE A 106 15.53 9.97 -3.62
C ILE A 106 15.06 9.79 -2.17
N MET A 107 15.39 8.66 -1.53
CA MET A 107 15.00 8.39 -0.14
C MET A 107 15.70 9.34 0.83
N LEU A 108 16.98 9.65 0.59
CA LEU A 108 17.74 10.60 1.40
C LEU A 108 17.10 12.00 1.42
N VAL A 109 16.52 12.43 0.29
CA VAL A 109 15.84 13.74 0.16
C VAL A 109 14.31 13.63 0.21
N GLY A 110 13.78 12.47 0.57
CA GLY A 110 12.35 12.15 0.44
C GLY A 110 11.44 13.11 1.21
N ASP A 111 11.83 13.52 2.41
CA ASP A 111 11.09 14.49 3.23
C ASP A 111 10.94 15.84 2.51
N TYR A 112 12.01 16.33 1.88
CA TYR A 112 12.00 17.59 1.15
C TYR A 112 11.16 17.52 -0.14
N ILE A 113 11.20 16.37 -0.83
CA ILE A 113 10.32 16.12 -1.99
C ILE A 113 8.86 16.20 -1.52
N LYS A 114 8.51 15.49 -0.44
CA LYS A 114 7.14 15.48 0.10
C LYS A 114 6.69 16.86 0.54
N GLU A 115 7.52 17.61 1.26
CA GLU A 115 7.23 18.98 1.69
C GLU A 115 6.98 19.91 0.48
N SER A 116 7.87 19.85 -0.52
CA SER A 116 7.75 20.62 -1.76
C SER A 116 6.48 20.29 -2.54
N LEU A 117 6.09 19.01 -2.60
CA LEU A 117 4.85 18.56 -3.24
C LEU A 117 3.61 19.01 -2.47
N ASN A 118 3.63 18.88 -1.15
CA ASN A 118 2.54 19.29 -0.27
C ASN A 118 2.28 20.81 -0.30
N ALA A 119 3.31 21.61 -0.57
CA ALA A 119 3.18 23.07 -0.73
C ALA A 119 2.49 23.47 -2.05
N ARG A 120 2.31 22.56 -3.02
CA ARG A 120 1.71 22.87 -4.33
C ARG A 120 0.19 22.78 -4.29
N LYS A 121 -0.47 23.71 -4.98
CA LYS A 121 -1.95 23.73 -5.12
C LYS A 121 -2.53 22.44 -5.72
N ALA A 122 -1.82 21.83 -6.67
CA ALA A 122 -2.24 20.60 -7.35
C ALA A 122 -1.42 19.38 -6.87
N LYS A 123 -1.18 19.26 -5.55
CA LYS A 123 -0.31 18.22 -4.96
C LYS A 123 -0.63 16.81 -5.46
N GLU A 124 -1.92 16.45 -5.59
CA GLU A 124 -2.35 15.14 -6.07
C GLU A 124 -1.78 14.85 -7.45
N VAL A 125 -1.97 15.75 -8.42
CA VAL A 125 -1.44 15.60 -9.79
C VAL A 125 0.08 15.40 -9.77
N TRP A 126 0.80 16.15 -8.94
CA TRP A 126 2.26 16.02 -8.86
C TRP A 126 2.71 14.70 -8.23
N TYR A 127 1.97 14.17 -7.25
CA TYR A 127 2.22 12.81 -6.74
C TYR A 127 1.98 11.75 -7.81
N HIS A 128 0.93 11.90 -8.62
CA HIS A 128 0.67 10.97 -9.72
C HIS A 128 1.76 11.02 -10.79
N VAL A 129 2.28 12.21 -11.10
CA VAL A 129 3.44 12.38 -12.00
C VAL A 129 4.69 11.70 -11.41
N LEU A 130 4.88 11.75 -10.08
CA LEU A 130 6.00 11.09 -9.41
C LEU A 130 5.87 9.55 -9.41
N PHE A 131 4.67 8.99 -9.43
CA PHE A 131 4.47 7.54 -9.45
C PHE A 131 5.09 6.87 -10.67
N PHE A 132 4.97 7.46 -11.85
CA PHE A 132 5.49 6.87 -13.08
C PHE A 132 7.01 6.58 -13.03
N PRO A 133 7.89 7.57 -12.78
CA PRO A 133 9.33 7.31 -12.69
C PRO A 133 9.68 6.43 -11.49
N LEU A 134 8.97 6.55 -10.35
CA LEU A 134 9.21 5.67 -9.21
C LEU A 134 8.85 4.21 -9.51
N ALA A 135 7.74 3.95 -10.19
CA ALA A 135 7.34 2.61 -10.59
C ALA A 135 8.35 1.98 -11.56
N PHE A 136 8.81 2.74 -12.56
CA PHE A 136 9.87 2.27 -13.46
C PHE A 136 11.17 1.94 -12.71
N LEU A 137 11.60 2.86 -11.85
CA LEU A 137 12.83 2.71 -11.06
C LEU A 137 12.74 1.54 -10.06
N THR A 138 11.55 1.30 -9.52
CA THR A 138 11.24 0.15 -8.66
C THR A 138 11.45 -1.17 -9.40
N VAL A 139 10.89 -1.32 -10.60
CA VAL A 139 11.08 -2.54 -11.41
C VAL A 139 12.54 -2.71 -11.81
N ALA A 140 13.23 -1.62 -12.15
CA ALA A 140 14.68 -1.66 -12.41
C ALA A 140 15.47 -2.14 -11.18
N ALA A 141 15.10 -1.68 -9.97
CA ALA A 141 15.70 -2.13 -8.72
C ALA A 141 15.37 -3.59 -8.40
N TRP A 142 14.29 -4.18 -8.90
CA TRP A 142 14.06 -5.62 -8.79
C TRP A 142 14.92 -6.39 -9.77
N LYS A 143 14.97 -5.93 -11.02
CA LYS A 143 15.68 -6.60 -12.10
C LYS A 143 17.19 -6.66 -11.90
N GLY A 144 17.81 -5.55 -11.45
CA GLY A 144 19.26 -5.46 -11.29
C GLY A 144 19.87 -6.58 -10.41
N PRO A 145 19.51 -6.67 -9.12
CA PRO A 145 19.97 -7.74 -8.24
C PRO A 145 19.55 -9.12 -8.74
N TRP A 146 18.34 -9.27 -9.26
CA TRP A 146 17.85 -10.55 -9.78
C TRP A 146 18.76 -11.09 -10.88
N MET A 147 19.08 -10.26 -11.88
CA MET A 147 19.99 -10.62 -12.96
C MET A 147 21.41 -10.87 -12.46
N LEU A 148 21.92 -10.04 -11.54
CA LEU A 148 23.26 -10.25 -10.97
C LEU A 148 23.36 -11.61 -10.28
N LEU A 149 22.35 -11.99 -9.49
CA LEU A 149 22.28 -13.30 -8.84
C LEU A 149 22.18 -14.44 -9.84
N ASP A 150 21.43 -14.27 -10.94
CA ASP A 150 21.38 -15.25 -12.01
C ASP A 150 22.73 -15.45 -12.68
N GLN A 151 23.51 -14.37 -12.89
CA GLN A 151 24.86 -14.47 -13.46
C GLN A 151 25.88 -15.07 -12.47
N ILE A 152 25.81 -14.71 -11.19
CA ILE A 152 26.79 -15.12 -10.18
C ILE A 152 26.53 -16.53 -9.65
N THR A 153 25.27 -16.87 -9.38
CA THR A 153 24.88 -18.10 -8.67
C THR A 153 24.18 -19.13 -9.54
N THR A 154 23.86 -18.79 -10.79
CA THR A 154 23.03 -19.55 -11.74
C THR A 154 21.56 -19.72 -11.27
N PRO A 155 20.60 -19.87 -12.19
CA PRO A 155 19.20 -20.13 -11.85
C PRO A 155 18.97 -21.62 -11.53
N SER A 156 19.65 -22.13 -10.50
CA SER A 156 19.51 -23.51 -10.03
C SER A 156 18.63 -23.61 -8.78
N LEU A 157 18.00 -24.77 -8.55
CA LEU A 157 17.17 -24.99 -7.36
C LEU A 157 17.92 -24.74 -6.04
N PRO A 158 19.20 -25.16 -5.85
CA PRO A 158 19.95 -24.80 -4.64
C PRO A 158 20.14 -23.28 -4.48
N SER A 159 20.47 -22.56 -5.56
CA SER A 159 20.55 -21.09 -5.54
C SER A 159 19.21 -20.45 -5.16
N ALA A 160 18.11 -21.00 -5.67
CA ALA A 160 16.76 -20.55 -5.36
C ALA A 160 16.43 -20.72 -3.87
N CYS A 161 16.70 -21.90 -3.30
CA CYS A 161 16.50 -22.18 -1.87
C CYS A 161 17.35 -21.26 -0.98
N VAL A 162 18.62 -21.07 -1.31
CA VAL A 162 19.50 -20.16 -0.56
C VAL A 162 19.00 -18.72 -0.64
N SER A 163 18.63 -18.25 -1.83
CA SER A 163 18.10 -16.89 -2.02
C SER A 163 16.81 -16.69 -1.21
N HIS A 164 15.90 -17.66 -1.26
CA HIS A 164 14.64 -17.63 -0.52
C HIS A 164 14.87 -17.54 0.99
N VAL A 165 15.66 -18.47 1.55
CA VAL A 165 15.91 -18.56 3.00
C VAL A 165 16.66 -17.33 3.51
N MET A 166 17.71 -16.91 2.80
CA MET A 166 18.50 -15.74 3.22
C MET A 166 17.70 -14.44 3.12
N GLY A 167 16.95 -14.25 2.03
CA GLY A 167 16.05 -13.10 1.87
C GLY A 167 15.03 -13.03 3.00
N PHE A 168 14.33 -14.14 3.27
CA PHE A 168 13.34 -14.20 4.35
C PHE A 168 13.96 -13.97 5.73
N LEU A 169 15.11 -14.60 6.03
CA LEU A 169 15.78 -14.47 7.33
C LEU A 169 16.17 -13.01 7.61
N VAL A 170 16.76 -12.32 6.63
CA VAL A 170 17.11 -10.89 6.77
C VAL A 170 15.85 -10.07 7.07
N LEU A 171 14.74 -10.33 6.38
CA LEU A 171 13.49 -9.60 6.57
C LEU A 171 12.83 -9.87 7.92
N VAL A 172 12.94 -11.09 8.45
CA VAL A 172 12.51 -11.42 9.82
C VAL A 172 13.38 -10.65 10.83
N CYS A 173 14.70 -10.67 10.65
CA CYS A 173 15.63 -9.92 11.51
C CYS A 173 15.38 -8.41 11.45
N THR A 174 15.02 -7.87 10.28
CA THR A 174 14.68 -6.46 10.12
C THR A 174 13.22 -6.15 10.45
N ARG A 175 12.36 -7.14 10.73
CA ARG A 175 10.92 -6.93 10.98
C ARG A 175 10.20 -6.22 9.82
N THR A 176 10.58 -6.55 8.59
CA THR A 176 10.03 -5.97 7.35
C THR A 176 9.52 -7.03 6.40
N THR A 177 9.02 -8.16 6.94
CA THR A 177 8.50 -9.24 6.11
C THR A 177 7.26 -8.84 5.33
N SER A 178 6.44 -7.87 5.78
CA SER A 178 5.34 -7.33 4.97
C SER A 178 5.79 -6.73 3.64
N SER A 179 7.07 -6.32 3.51
CA SER A 179 7.61 -5.77 2.26
C SER A 179 7.73 -6.80 1.13
N ILE A 180 7.57 -8.10 1.41
CA ILE A 180 7.52 -9.15 0.35
C ILE A 180 6.13 -9.32 -0.24
N VAL A 181 5.11 -8.69 0.35
CA VAL A 181 3.74 -8.74 -0.12
C VAL A 181 3.48 -7.45 -0.90
N ALA A 182 3.11 -7.59 -2.17
CA ALA A 182 2.53 -6.52 -2.96
C ALA A 182 1.18 -6.99 -3.54
N MET A 183 0.62 -6.29 -4.52
CA MET A 183 -0.68 -6.63 -5.10
C MET A 183 -0.71 -8.08 -5.62
N PRO A 184 -1.72 -8.92 -5.32
CA PRO A 184 -3.00 -8.61 -4.68
C PRO A 184 -2.99 -8.57 -3.15
N GLY A 185 -1.92 -8.98 -2.47
CA GLY A 185 -1.89 -9.04 -1.01
C GLY A 185 -2.01 -7.67 -0.33
N TYR A 186 -1.50 -6.62 -0.97
CA TYR A 186 -1.71 -5.23 -0.61
C TYR A 186 -2.19 -4.45 -1.84
N CYS A 187 -3.31 -3.72 -1.72
CA CYS A 187 -3.82 -2.92 -2.82
C CYS A 187 -4.49 -1.64 -2.30
N SER A 188 -3.81 -0.52 -2.33
CA SER A 188 -4.35 0.78 -1.92
C SER A 188 -5.08 1.47 -3.06
N ASN A 189 -6.19 2.14 -2.72
CA ASN A 189 -6.85 3.09 -3.61
C ASN A 189 -6.37 4.50 -3.27
N GLU A 190 -5.80 5.20 -4.24
CA GLU A 190 -5.23 6.55 -4.09
C GLU A 190 -6.26 7.58 -3.57
N ARG A 191 -7.57 7.35 -3.75
CA ARG A 191 -8.64 8.22 -3.21
C ARG A 191 -8.75 8.22 -1.69
N HIS A 192 -8.32 7.14 -1.04
CA HIS A 192 -8.61 6.87 0.37
C HIS A 192 -7.37 6.94 1.26
N ILE A 193 -6.19 7.13 0.67
CA ILE A 193 -4.92 7.16 1.38
C ILE A 193 -4.30 8.56 1.34
N ASN A 194 -3.43 8.85 2.31
CA ASN A 194 -2.59 10.03 2.26
C ASN A 194 -1.34 9.74 1.42
N LEU A 195 -1.31 10.25 0.18
CA LEU A 195 -0.20 10.00 -0.75
C LEU A 195 1.18 10.37 -0.17
N SER A 196 1.26 11.42 0.65
CA SER A 196 2.54 11.85 1.23
C SER A 196 3.11 10.85 2.25
N GLU A 197 2.23 10.13 2.96
CA GLU A 197 2.59 9.11 3.96
C GLU A 197 2.84 7.75 3.31
N SER A 198 2.17 7.44 2.20
CA SER A 198 2.22 6.14 1.54
C SER A 198 3.46 5.93 0.63
N ILE A 199 4.13 6.99 0.18
CA ILE A 199 5.27 6.90 -0.76
C ILE A 199 6.59 7.12 -0.01
N LEU A 200 7.69 6.54 -0.50
CA LEU A 200 9.04 6.69 0.07
C LEU A 200 9.06 6.33 1.56
N GLN A 201 8.33 5.28 1.93
CA GLN A 201 8.35 4.75 3.29
C GLN A 201 9.67 4.04 3.51
N GLY A 202 10.45 4.51 4.49
CA GLY A 202 11.73 3.93 4.88
C GLY A 202 11.67 3.30 6.25
N LYS A 203 12.57 2.35 6.50
CA LYS A 203 12.74 1.78 7.84
C LYS A 203 13.59 2.72 8.70
N HIS A 204 13.03 3.14 9.83
CA HIS A 204 13.75 3.90 10.86
C HIS A 204 14.44 2.97 11.86
N CYS A 205 15.63 2.49 11.52
CA CYS A 205 16.45 1.65 12.40
C CYS A 205 17.07 2.46 13.55
N VAL A 206 17.54 3.67 13.25
CA VAL A 206 18.15 4.58 14.22
C VAL A 206 17.21 5.76 14.41
N LYS A 207 16.73 5.95 15.64
CA LYS A 207 16.06 7.18 16.05
C LYS A 207 17.12 8.24 16.32
N ASN A 208 16.89 9.46 15.84
CA ASN A 208 17.79 10.56 16.13
C ASN A 208 17.74 10.88 17.63
N THR A 209 18.81 10.54 18.35
CA THR A 209 18.96 10.87 19.78
C THR A 209 19.77 12.16 19.96
N SER A 210 20.39 12.68 18.91
CA SER A 210 21.21 13.90 18.98
C SER A 210 20.45 15.11 18.46
N ASN A 211 20.46 16.23 19.19
CA ASN A 211 19.91 17.50 18.70
C ASN A 211 20.84 18.21 17.69
N THR A 212 21.67 17.44 16.96
CA THR A 212 22.66 17.98 16.02
C THR A 212 22.27 17.67 14.59
N ILE A 213 22.48 18.64 13.69
CA ILE A 213 22.25 18.50 12.25
C ILE A 213 23.06 17.32 11.67
N CYS A 214 24.29 17.11 12.15
CA CYS A 214 25.14 16.01 11.71
C CYS A 214 24.52 14.64 12.06
N GLY A 215 23.98 14.49 13.26
CA GLY A 215 23.31 13.25 13.67
C GLY A 215 22.01 12.98 12.91
N GLU A 216 21.23 14.02 12.59
CA GLU A 216 20.04 13.89 11.73
C GLU A 216 20.40 13.38 10.33
N ILE A 217 21.40 13.99 9.70
CA ILE A 217 21.88 13.59 8.38
C ILE A 217 22.44 12.16 8.43
N ALA A 218 23.25 11.83 9.43
CA ALA A 218 23.81 10.49 9.59
C ALA A 218 22.71 9.43 9.78
N ALA A 219 21.70 9.70 10.60
CA ALA A 219 20.55 8.80 10.79
C ALA A 219 19.75 8.62 9.49
N ARG A 220 19.54 9.69 8.72
CA ARG A 220 18.87 9.63 7.40
C ARG A 220 19.65 8.79 6.40
N ILE A 221 20.96 9.00 6.30
CA ILE A 221 21.85 8.21 5.43
C ILE A 221 21.77 6.73 5.81
N PHE A 222 21.90 6.42 7.10
CA PHE A 222 21.87 5.04 7.59
C PHE A 222 20.52 4.36 7.35
N ASN A 223 19.41 5.01 7.70
CA ASN A 223 18.07 4.48 7.49
C ASN A 223 17.78 4.27 6.00
N SER A 224 18.18 5.21 5.14
CA SER A 224 18.03 5.06 3.68
C SER A 224 18.87 3.91 3.15
N PHE A 225 20.11 3.74 3.65
CA PHE A 225 20.99 2.65 3.23
C PHE A 225 20.43 1.28 3.62
N VAL A 226 19.98 1.13 4.87
CA VAL A 226 19.38 -0.12 5.34
C VAL A 226 18.11 -0.44 4.56
N THR A 227 17.27 0.56 4.30
CA THR A 227 16.03 0.37 3.55
C THR A 227 16.33 -0.05 2.10
N VAL A 228 17.15 0.70 1.39
CA VAL A 228 17.40 0.46 -0.03
C VAL A 228 18.26 -0.78 -0.24
N PHE A 229 19.44 -0.85 0.36
CA PHE A 229 20.43 -1.88 0.03
C PHE A 229 20.23 -3.18 0.81
N ILE A 230 19.83 -3.13 2.07
CA ILE A 230 19.68 -4.35 2.88
C ILE A 230 18.30 -4.95 2.69
N ILE A 231 17.25 -4.16 2.93
CA ILE A 231 15.87 -4.64 2.86
C ILE A 231 15.45 -4.83 1.39
N GLY A 232 15.77 -3.88 0.50
CA GLY A 232 15.49 -4.01 -0.94
C GLY A 232 16.06 -5.29 -1.55
N VAL A 233 17.35 -5.57 -1.34
CA VAL A 233 17.98 -6.80 -1.86
C VAL A 233 17.38 -8.05 -1.21
N ALA A 234 17.07 -8.02 0.09
CA ALA A 234 16.46 -9.15 0.78
C ALA A 234 15.06 -9.50 0.24
N VAL A 235 14.25 -8.50 -0.10
CA VAL A 235 12.95 -8.70 -0.76
C VAL A 235 13.13 -9.34 -2.14
N VAL A 236 14.06 -8.82 -2.96
CA VAL A 236 14.35 -9.39 -4.29
C VAL A 236 14.86 -10.83 -4.19
N ASN A 237 15.72 -11.13 -3.20
CA ASN A 237 16.21 -12.49 -2.93
C ASN A 237 15.07 -13.45 -2.62
N TYR A 238 14.13 -13.02 -1.76
CA TYR A 238 12.96 -13.81 -1.41
C TYR A 238 12.09 -14.09 -2.65
N TRP A 239 11.76 -13.05 -3.43
CA TRP A 239 10.94 -13.22 -4.64
C TRP A 239 11.63 -14.09 -5.69
N ARG A 240 12.92 -13.85 -5.98
CA ARG A 240 13.71 -14.67 -6.90
C ARG A 240 13.71 -16.14 -6.47
N GLY A 241 14.02 -16.40 -5.20
CA GLY A 241 14.08 -17.75 -4.67
C GLY A 241 12.74 -18.46 -4.78
N THR A 242 11.66 -17.81 -4.34
CA THR A 242 10.29 -18.35 -4.43
C THR A 242 9.89 -18.62 -5.89
N TRP A 243 10.14 -17.67 -6.78
CA TRP A 243 9.82 -17.79 -8.21
C TRP A 243 10.51 -18.97 -8.87
N LEU A 244 11.82 -19.12 -8.64
CA LEU A 244 12.60 -20.24 -9.20
C LEU A 244 12.20 -21.59 -8.61
N ILE A 245 11.89 -21.66 -7.30
CA ILE A 245 11.36 -22.89 -6.68
C ILE A 245 10.06 -23.29 -7.38
N ILE A 246 9.11 -22.35 -7.50
CA ILE A 246 7.82 -22.57 -8.15
C ILE A 246 8.02 -23.09 -9.58
N LEU A 247 8.78 -22.37 -10.42
CA LEU A 247 8.96 -22.74 -11.82
C LEU A 247 9.68 -24.09 -11.97
N THR A 248 10.70 -24.36 -11.15
CA THR A 248 11.41 -25.65 -11.21
C THR A 248 10.51 -26.80 -10.79
N THR A 249 9.61 -26.60 -9.82
CA THR A 249 8.64 -27.64 -9.42
C THR A 249 7.54 -27.86 -10.45
N LEU A 250 7.15 -26.82 -11.20
CA LEU A 250 6.08 -26.89 -12.20
C LEU A 250 6.55 -27.31 -13.60
N GLN A 251 7.85 -27.27 -13.89
CA GLN A 251 8.41 -27.84 -15.13
C GLN A 251 8.02 -29.31 -15.37
N TYR A 252 7.42 -29.98 -14.38
CA TYR A 252 6.84 -31.31 -14.50
C TYR A 252 5.46 -31.39 -15.19
N LEU A 253 4.83 -30.25 -15.54
CA LEU A 253 3.50 -30.21 -16.17
C LEU A 253 3.55 -30.13 -17.72
N ASP A 254 4.42 -30.94 -18.34
CA ASP A 254 4.45 -31.26 -19.78
C ASP A 254 4.53 -30.08 -20.78
N ASN A 255 5.36 -29.07 -20.52
CA ASN A 255 5.66 -27.94 -21.44
C ASN A 255 4.46 -27.09 -21.89
N ASP A 256 3.27 -27.28 -21.32
CA ASP A 256 2.11 -26.43 -21.61
C ASP A 256 2.16 -25.17 -20.74
N LEU A 257 2.58 -24.07 -21.35
CA LEU A 257 2.70 -22.77 -20.71
C LEU A 257 1.34 -22.25 -20.22
N ILE A 258 0.26 -22.50 -20.97
CA ILE A 258 -1.09 -22.05 -20.61
C ILE A 258 -1.58 -22.84 -19.41
N LEU A 259 -1.48 -24.18 -19.45
CA LEU A 259 -1.91 -25.01 -18.32
C LEU A 259 -1.13 -24.65 -17.04
N SER A 260 0.20 -24.51 -17.16
CA SER A 260 1.06 -24.09 -16.04
C SER A 260 0.66 -22.72 -15.48
N SER A 261 0.36 -21.77 -16.37
CA SER A 261 -0.10 -20.43 -15.98
C SER A 261 -1.42 -20.46 -15.22
N VAL A 262 -2.40 -21.24 -15.69
CA VAL A 262 -3.73 -21.36 -15.10
C VAL A 262 -3.64 -22.04 -13.73
N VAL A 263 -2.87 -23.12 -13.61
CA VAL A 263 -2.65 -23.80 -12.32
C VAL A 263 -2.05 -22.83 -11.30
N LEU A 264 -1.06 -22.03 -11.70
CA LEU A 264 -0.44 -21.04 -10.82
C LEU A 264 -1.38 -19.94 -10.37
N ILE A 265 -2.19 -19.41 -11.29
CA ILE A 265 -3.21 -18.41 -10.96
C ILE A 265 -4.22 -19.01 -9.97
N ILE A 266 -4.70 -20.24 -10.21
CA ILE A 266 -5.64 -20.92 -9.32
C ILE A 266 -5.04 -21.11 -7.93
N VAL A 267 -3.80 -21.63 -7.83
CA VAL A 267 -3.12 -21.83 -6.56
C VAL A 267 -2.92 -20.49 -5.84
N GLY A 268 -2.38 -19.49 -6.54
CA GLY A 268 -2.11 -18.17 -5.96
C GLY A 268 -3.37 -17.48 -5.44
N TYR A 269 -4.44 -17.46 -6.23
CA TYR A 269 -5.71 -16.85 -5.83
C TYR A 269 -6.43 -17.66 -4.75
N SER A 270 -6.33 -18.99 -4.76
CA SER A 270 -6.89 -19.81 -3.68
C SER A 270 -6.24 -19.49 -2.34
N ILE A 271 -4.91 -19.41 -2.29
CA ILE A 271 -4.16 -19.03 -1.08
C ILE A 271 -4.56 -17.62 -0.64
N TRP A 272 -4.60 -16.68 -1.58
CA TRP A 272 -4.99 -15.30 -1.28
C TRP A 272 -6.42 -15.22 -0.72
N ILE A 273 -7.40 -15.92 -1.31
CA ILE A 273 -8.79 -15.93 -0.83
C ILE A 273 -8.88 -16.50 0.59
N VAL A 274 -8.15 -17.58 0.86
CA VAL A 274 -8.08 -18.18 2.21
C VAL A 274 -7.48 -17.18 3.20
N CYS A 275 -6.36 -16.52 2.86
CA CYS A 275 -5.76 -15.48 3.69
C CYS A 275 -6.71 -14.29 3.91
N TYR A 276 -7.47 -13.89 2.90
CA TYR A 276 -8.46 -12.82 3.01
C TYR A 276 -9.54 -13.18 4.04
N VAL A 277 -10.19 -14.34 3.87
CA VAL A 277 -11.23 -14.82 4.79
C VAL A 277 -10.68 -14.96 6.21
N PHE A 278 -9.44 -15.44 6.34
CA PHE A 278 -8.79 -15.60 7.63
C PHE A 278 -8.50 -14.25 8.30
N THR A 279 -8.09 -13.23 7.55
CA THR A 279 -7.86 -11.88 8.07
C THR A 279 -9.14 -11.28 8.65
N GLU A 280 -10.25 -11.42 7.93
CA GLU A 280 -11.55 -10.94 8.40
C GLU A 280 -11.94 -11.62 9.72
N PHE A 281 -11.72 -12.93 9.83
CA PHE A 281 -11.95 -13.66 11.07
C PHE A 281 -11.01 -13.20 12.20
N LEU A 282 -9.71 -13.11 11.95
CA LEU A 282 -8.71 -12.69 12.94
C LEU A 282 -8.95 -11.25 13.43
N SER A 283 -9.45 -10.37 12.57
CA SER A 283 -9.76 -8.97 12.93
C SER A 283 -10.86 -8.86 14.00
N THR A 284 -11.69 -9.89 14.16
CA THR A 284 -12.73 -9.94 15.20
C THR A 284 -12.21 -10.38 16.57
N ILE A 285 -11.00 -10.94 16.63
CA ILE A 285 -10.42 -11.47 17.86
C ILE A 285 -9.53 -10.39 18.50
N PRO A 286 -9.86 -9.88 19.71
CA PRO A 286 -9.03 -8.88 20.37
C PRO A 286 -7.68 -9.49 20.77
N MET A 287 -6.59 -8.97 20.21
CA MET A 287 -5.24 -9.41 20.54
C MET A 287 -4.78 -8.80 21.88
N ASN A 288 -5.07 -9.48 22.98
CA ASN A 288 -4.57 -9.15 24.32
C ASN A 288 -3.79 -10.33 24.92
N PRO A 289 -2.54 -10.16 25.38
CA PRO A 289 -1.70 -8.96 25.27
C PRO A 289 -1.14 -8.77 23.84
N PRO A 290 -0.92 -7.52 23.39
CA PRO A 290 -0.53 -7.17 22.01
C PRO A 290 0.86 -7.66 21.56
N HIS A 291 1.61 -8.38 22.40
CA HIS A 291 3.03 -8.69 22.16
C HIS A 291 3.46 -10.11 22.55
N SER A 292 2.54 -11.08 22.56
CA SER A 292 2.97 -12.47 22.73
C SER A 292 3.89 -12.88 21.57
N ILE A 293 4.97 -13.60 21.85
CA ILE A 293 5.88 -14.16 20.83
C ILE A 293 5.07 -14.99 19.81
N LEU A 294 4.01 -15.65 20.27
CA LEU A 294 3.08 -16.40 19.46
C LEU A 294 2.35 -15.53 18.42
N ASN A 295 1.80 -14.37 18.80
CA ASN A 295 1.11 -13.48 17.86
C ASN A 295 2.06 -12.99 16.76
N ARG A 296 3.30 -12.66 17.15
CA ARG A 296 4.34 -12.25 16.18
C ARG A 296 4.71 -13.39 15.25
N ALA A 297 4.86 -14.61 15.77
CA ALA A 297 5.13 -15.79 14.94
C ALA A 297 3.97 -16.08 13.97
N LEU A 298 2.72 -15.97 14.44
CA LEU A 298 1.53 -16.15 13.60
C LEU A 298 1.44 -15.12 12.48
N GLU A 299 1.74 -13.86 12.76
CA GLU A 299 1.83 -12.79 11.75
C GLU A 299 2.92 -13.11 10.70
N GLN A 300 4.10 -13.56 11.13
CA GLN A 300 5.16 -13.96 10.18
C GLN A 300 4.73 -15.12 9.28
N VAL A 301 4.08 -16.14 9.86
CA VAL A 301 3.55 -17.29 9.10
C VAL A 301 2.47 -16.84 8.12
N PHE A 302 1.55 -15.98 8.57
CA PHE A 302 0.48 -15.44 7.74
C PHE A 302 1.03 -14.68 6.53
N VAL A 303 1.94 -13.74 6.78
CA VAL A 303 2.58 -12.93 5.73
C VAL A 303 3.38 -13.80 4.77
N TYR A 304 4.08 -14.82 5.27
CA TYR A 304 4.82 -15.76 4.43
C TYR A 304 3.89 -16.57 3.50
N ILE A 305 2.78 -17.10 4.02
CA ILE A 305 1.81 -17.86 3.22
C ILE A 305 1.18 -16.95 2.16
N LEU A 306 0.76 -15.75 2.56
CA LEU A 306 0.18 -14.77 1.63
C LEU A 306 1.18 -14.39 0.53
N ALA A 307 2.43 -14.11 0.90
CA ALA A 307 3.49 -13.79 -0.04
C ALA A 307 3.74 -14.89 -1.06
N PHE A 308 3.74 -16.15 -0.63
CA PHE A 308 3.86 -17.29 -1.53
C PHE A 308 2.70 -17.31 -2.53
N GLY A 309 1.46 -17.14 -2.07
CA GLY A 309 0.28 -17.05 -2.94
C GLY A 309 0.35 -15.90 -3.95
N VAL A 310 0.83 -14.74 -3.49
CA VAL A 310 1.07 -13.56 -4.34
C VAL A 310 2.11 -13.86 -5.43
N VAL A 311 3.27 -14.42 -5.08
CA VAL A 311 4.31 -14.78 -6.08
C VAL A 311 3.80 -15.85 -7.06
N CYS A 312 3.03 -16.84 -6.60
CA CYS A 312 2.36 -17.80 -7.48
C CYS A 312 1.44 -17.11 -8.49
N SER A 313 0.63 -16.14 -8.04
CA SER A 313 -0.26 -15.40 -8.94
C SER A 313 0.51 -14.57 -9.97
N TRP A 314 1.62 -13.95 -9.57
CA TRP A 314 2.50 -13.20 -10.49
C TRP A 314 3.12 -14.11 -11.52
N ALA A 315 3.69 -15.24 -11.10
CA ALA A 315 4.27 -16.22 -12.01
C ALA A 315 3.23 -16.73 -13.01
N GLY A 316 2.04 -17.08 -12.53
CA GLY A 316 0.94 -17.53 -13.40
C GLY A 316 0.52 -16.47 -14.43
N ILE A 317 0.26 -15.24 -14.00
CA ILE A 317 -0.11 -14.15 -14.91
C ILE A 317 1.02 -13.86 -15.90
N TRP A 318 2.27 -13.84 -15.43
CA TRP A 318 3.42 -13.57 -16.29
C TRP A 318 3.57 -14.62 -17.39
N LEU A 319 3.45 -15.91 -17.06
CA LEU A 319 3.48 -17.01 -18.02
C LEU A 319 2.28 -16.95 -18.98
N LEU A 320 1.09 -16.60 -18.49
CA LEU A 320 -0.08 -16.42 -19.35
C LEU A 320 0.14 -15.31 -20.38
N MET A 321 0.73 -14.18 -19.95
CA MET A 321 1.07 -13.08 -20.85
C MET A 321 2.16 -13.48 -21.85
N ASP A 322 3.17 -14.25 -21.43
CA ASP A 322 4.17 -14.82 -22.34
C ASP A 322 3.57 -15.80 -23.36
N ALA A 323 2.53 -16.55 -22.99
CA ALA A 323 1.82 -17.46 -23.90
C ALA A 323 0.92 -16.71 -24.89
N CYS A 324 0.27 -15.63 -24.46
CA CYS A 324 -0.71 -14.90 -25.25
C CYS A 324 -0.10 -13.84 -26.18
N LEU A 325 1.10 -13.33 -25.86
CA LEU A 325 1.71 -12.25 -26.63
C LEU A 325 2.61 -12.78 -27.76
N PRO A 326 2.52 -12.21 -28.97
CA PRO A 326 3.34 -12.64 -30.10
C PRO A 326 4.85 -12.45 -29.84
N SER A 327 5.63 -13.49 -30.14
CA SER A 327 7.10 -13.48 -29.94
C SER A 327 7.88 -12.80 -31.06
N ASP A 328 7.24 -12.52 -32.18
CA ASP A 328 7.80 -11.86 -33.37
C ASP A 328 7.98 -10.34 -33.20
N LEU A 329 7.22 -9.72 -32.29
CA LEU A 329 7.23 -8.27 -32.04
C LEU A 329 7.52 -7.93 -30.56
N PRO A 330 8.70 -8.31 -30.02
CA PRO A 330 8.99 -8.17 -28.59
C PRO A 330 9.01 -6.72 -28.12
N VAL A 331 9.53 -5.79 -28.94
CA VAL A 331 9.56 -4.35 -28.63
C VAL A 331 8.15 -3.78 -28.54
N THR A 332 7.29 -4.08 -29.52
CA THR A 332 5.90 -3.62 -29.55
C THR A 332 5.11 -4.17 -28.37
N CYS A 333 5.24 -5.46 -28.08
CA CYS A 333 4.56 -6.08 -26.95
C CYS A 333 5.01 -5.49 -25.61
N ALA A 334 6.31 -5.21 -25.44
CA ALA A 334 6.83 -4.56 -24.25
C ALA A 334 6.31 -3.13 -24.10
N LEU A 335 6.33 -2.31 -25.16
CA LEU A 335 5.85 -0.93 -25.09
C LEU A 335 4.33 -0.86 -24.84
N ILE A 336 3.55 -1.64 -25.58
CA ILE A 336 2.08 -1.69 -25.39
C ILE A 336 1.76 -2.20 -23.98
N GLY A 337 2.40 -3.29 -23.54
CA GLY A 337 2.18 -3.82 -22.20
C GLY A 337 2.48 -2.80 -21.11
N HIS A 338 3.57 -2.03 -21.24
CA HIS A 338 3.96 -1.00 -20.28
C HIS A 338 2.92 0.14 -20.23
N PHE A 339 2.63 0.75 -21.39
CA PHE A 339 1.78 1.94 -21.43
C PHE A 339 0.29 1.65 -21.22
N VAL A 340 -0.23 0.52 -21.73
CA VAL A 340 -1.62 0.13 -21.51
C VAL A 340 -1.85 -0.22 -20.04
N SER A 341 -0.96 -1.01 -19.42
CA SER A 341 -1.10 -1.38 -18.02
C SER A 341 -1.09 -0.16 -17.10
N ILE A 342 -0.17 0.78 -17.29
CA ILE A 342 -0.13 1.98 -16.45
C ILE A 342 -1.33 2.90 -16.70
N ALA A 343 -1.83 2.98 -17.94
CA ALA A 343 -3.06 3.73 -18.24
C ALA A 343 -4.27 3.13 -17.51
N VAL A 344 -4.41 1.79 -17.50
CA VAL A 344 -5.47 1.10 -16.73
C VAL A 344 -5.35 1.43 -15.24
N LEU A 345 -4.16 1.31 -14.66
CA LEU A 345 -3.93 1.58 -13.24
C LEU A 345 -4.15 3.06 -12.89
N TYR A 346 -3.81 3.97 -13.79
CA TYR A 346 -4.03 5.41 -13.61
C TYR A 346 -5.51 5.76 -13.61
N VAL A 347 -6.27 5.21 -14.57
CA VAL A 347 -7.73 5.40 -14.63
C VAL A 347 -8.42 4.86 -13.37
N LEU A 348 -7.91 3.76 -12.84
CA LEU A 348 -8.43 3.12 -11.63
C LEU A 348 -7.83 3.67 -10.32
N GLN A 349 -6.91 4.64 -10.40
CA GLN A 349 -6.26 5.29 -9.26
C GLN A 349 -5.56 4.29 -8.33
N ALA A 350 -4.78 3.42 -8.96
CA ALA A 350 -4.09 2.28 -8.34
C ALA A 350 -2.59 2.23 -8.73
N CYS A 351 -2.02 3.32 -9.28
CA CYS A 351 -0.61 3.41 -9.66
C CYS A 351 0.35 3.27 -8.48
N ILE A 352 -0.05 3.68 -7.28
CA ILE A 352 0.77 3.52 -6.06
C ILE A 352 1.13 2.06 -5.79
N ASN A 353 0.29 1.12 -6.23
CA ASN A 353 0.52 -0.32 -6.07
C ASN A 353 1.63 -0.87 -6.97
N LEU A 354 2.13 -0.07 -7.91
CA LEU A 354 3.34 -0.37 -8.70
C LEU A 354 4.64 -0.16 -7.91
N ILE A 355 4.55 0.47 -6.73
CA ILE A 355 5.67 0.83 -5.89
C ILE A 355 5.76 -0.18 -4.74
N GLY A 356 6.87 -0.90 -4.67
CA GLY A 356 7.23 -1.79 -3.56
C GLY A 356 8.66 -1.53 -3.09
N SER A 357 9.18 -2.41 -2.22
CA SER A 357 10.56 -2.31 -1.74
C SER A 357 11.54 -2.42 -2.91
N PRO A 358 12.58 -1.57 -3.03
CA PRO A 358 13.09 -0.64 -2.01
C PRO A 358 12.46 0.76 -2.00
N THR A 359 11.59 1.09 -2.94
CA THR A 359 10.97 2.43 -3.05
C THR A 359 9.92 2.68 -1.97
N GLY A 360 9.28 1.62 -1.48
CA GLY A 360 8.43 1.63 -0.30
C GLY A 360 8.73 0.43 0.59
N CYS A 361 8.96 0.66 1.88
CA CYS A 361 9.21 -0.37 2.87
C CYS A 361 8.09 -0.37 3.90
N THR A 362 7.30 -1.43 3.92
CA THR A 362 6.30 -1.68 4.96
C THR A 362 6.97 -2.29 6.18
N VAL A 363 6.68 -1.69 7.34
CA VAL A 363 7.07 -2.17 8.66
C VAL A 363 5.80 -2.56 9.39
N HIS A 364 5.79 -3.73 10.03
CA HIS A 364 4.66 -4.17 10.84
C HIS A 364 4.34 -3.15 11.92
N ASN A 365 3.12 -2.61 11.91
CA ASN A 365 2.64 -1.65 12.87
C ASN A 365 2.15 -2.40 14.13
N SER A 366 2.44 -1.87 15.31
CA SER A 366 2.30 -2.61 16.58
C SER A 366 0.86 -2.83 17.05
N GLU A 367 -0.13 -2.31 16.33
CA GLU A 367 -1.52 -2.23 16.80
C GLU A 367 -2.48 -3.19 16.07
N LYS A 368 -2.10 -3.74 14.91
CA LYS A 368 -2.94 -4.65 14.11
C LYS A 368 -2.09 -5.71 13.41
N LEU A 369 -2.71 -6.82 13.02
CA LEU A 369 -2.07 -7.83 12.18
C LEU A 369 -1.88 -7.22 10.79
N ASP A 370 -0.70 -6.69 10.52
CA ASP A 370 -0.40 -6.04 9.26
C ASP A 370 0.02 -7.09 8.24
N GLY A 371 -0.65 -7.08 7.09
CA GLY A 371 -0.36 -8.05 6.04
C GLY A 371 -1.42 -8.10 4.95
N PHE A 372 -2.59 -7.52 5.20
CA PHE A 372 -3.67 -7.52 4.23
C PHE A 372 -4.48 -6.23 4.35
N ASP A 373 -4.31 -5.33 3.37
CA ASP A 373 -5.11 -4.11 3.24
C ASP A 373 -5.65 -4.04 1.82
N MET A 374 -6.97 -4.17 1.72
CA MET A 374 -7.70 -3.94 0.49
C MET A 374 -8.32 -2.55 0.57
N GLY A 375 -7.76 -1.65 -0.23
CA GLY A 375 -8.36 -0.38 -0.54
C GLY A 375 -9.80 -0.55 -0.99
N SER A 376 -10.63 0.42 -0.65
CA SER A 376 -12.03 0.40 -1.03
C SER A 376 -12.21 1.14 -2.35
N TYR A 377 -12.53 0.43 -3.42
CA TYR A 377 -12.77 1.06 -4.74
C TYR A 377 -14.22 1.48 -4.94
N PHE A 378 -15.14 0.97 -4.12
CA PHE A 378 -16.57 1.29 -4.16
C PHE A 378 -17.10 2.07 -2.94
N GLU A 379 -16.32 2.21 -1.85
CA GLU A 379 -16.77 3.08 -0.75
C GLU A 379 -16.54 4.56 -1.08
N LYS A 380 -17.43 5.41 -0.56
CA LYS A 380 -17.22 6.85 -0.64
C LYS A 380 -16.01 7.21 0.22
N PRO A 381 -15.15 8.16 -0.20
CA PRO A 381 -14.06 8.63 0.63
C PRO A 381 -14.63 9.05 1.98
N HIS A 382 -14.08 8.51 3.07
CA HIS A 382 -14.37 9.02 4.40
C HIS A 382 -14.01 10.50 4.36
N ARG A 383 -15.04 11.36 4.36
CA ARG A 383 -14.85 12.75 4.72
C ARG A 383 -14.20 12.70 6.08
N ILE A 384 -12.96 13.17 6.17
CA ILE A 384 -12.31 13.44 7.45
C ILE A 384 -13.34 14.22 8.27
N GLU A 385 -13.86 13.60 9.32
CA GLU A 385 -14.81 14.27 10.20
C GLU A 385 -14.11 15.52 10.74
N PRO A 386 -14.79 16.69 10.73
CA PRO A 386 -14.19 17.96 11.14
C PRO A 386 -13.70 17.98 12.60
N GLU A 387 -14.01 16.97 13.42
CA GLU A 387 -13.59 16.88 14.82
C GLU A 387 -12.05 16.90 15.01
N LYS A 388 -11.27 16.22 14.16
CA LYS A 388 -9.79 16.27 14.26
C LYS A 388 -9.18 17.61 13.82
N GLN A 389 -9.88 18.39 13.00
CA GLN A 389 -9.44 19.76 12.66
C GLN A 389 -9.80 20.77 13.75
N ILE A 390 -10.91 20.56 14.47
CA ILE A 390 -11.32 21.39 15.61
C ILE A 390 -10.36 21.17 16.79
N GLU A 391 -9.97 19.92 17.05
CA GLU A 391 -9.04 19.59 18.15
C GLU A 391 -7.63 20.16 17.90
N ASN A 392 -7.11 20.04 16.68
CA ASN A 392 -5.84 20.66 16.30
C ASN A 392 -5.90 22.20 16.24
N GLY A 393 -7.06 22.77 15.89
CA GLY A 393 -7.30 24.22 15.94
C GLY A 393 -7.34 24.78 17.36
N ALA A 394 -7.97 24.05 18.29
CA ALA A 394 -8.05 24.40 19.70
C ALA A 394 -6.68 24.32 20.38
N ILE A 395 -5.90 23.27 20.12
CA ILE A 395 -4.53 23.11 20.66
C ILE A 395 -3.62 24.23 20.15
N LYS A 396 -3.73 24.61 18.87
CA LYS A 396 -2.94 25.70 18.29
C LYS A 396 -3.31 27.07 18.90
N GLN A 397 -4.59 27.34 19.15
CA GLN A 397 -5.02 28.57 19.83
C GLN A 397 -4.61 28.63 21.31
N GLN A 398 -4.52 27.47 21.98
CA GLN A 398 -4.10 27.39 23.37
C GLN A 398 -2.59 27.60 23.51
N LEU A 399 -1.79 27.09 22.57
CA LEU A 399 -0.35 27.35 22.48
C LEU A 399 -0.03 28.82 22.19
N ILE A 400 -0.79 29.48 21.31
CA ILE A 400 -0.62 30.90 21.02
C ILE A 400 -0.92 31.76 22.26
N ARG A 401 -2.02 31.48 22.97
CA ARG A 401 -2.36 32.19 24.21
C ARG A 401 -1.31 32.03 25.32
N ASN A 402 -0.72 30.85 25.44
CA ASN A 402 0.35 30.60 26.41
C ASN A 402 1.66 31.30 26.04
N TYR A 403 1.95 31.47 24.74
CA TYR A 403 3.11 32.21 24.29
C TYR A 403 2.96 33.71 24.57
N GLU A 404 1.78 34.28 24.32
CA GLU A 404 1.48 35.69 24.58
C GLU A 404 1.48 36.04 26.07
N SER A 405 1.01 35.15 26.96
CA SER A 405 1.05 35.37 28.40
C SER A 405 2.45 35.28 29.01
N THR A 406 3.39 34.60 28.34
CA THR A 406 4.79 34.49 28.79
C THR A 406 5.65 35.68 28.37
N GLN A 407 5.21 36.46 27.37
CA GLN A 407 5.90 37.68 26.90
C GLN A 407 5.47 38.94 27.64
N LEU A 408 4.42 38.86 28.49
CA LEU A 408 3.82 39.99 29.21
C LEU A 408 4.15 40.00 30.72
N ASN A 409 5.07 39.14 31.19
CA ASN A 409 5.57 39.11 32.57
C ASN A 409 7.04 39.48 32.67
#